data_AF-F9YVB2-F1
#
_entry.id   AF-F9YVB2-F1
#
_cell.length_a   1.000
_cell.length_b   1.000
_cell.length_c   1.000
_cell.angle_alpha   90.00
_cell.angle_beta   90.00
_cell.angle_gamma   90.00
#
_symmetry.space_group_name_H-M   'P 1'
#
loop_
_entity.id
_entity.type
_entity.pdbx_description
1 polymer ?
#
loop_
_entity_poly.entity_id
_entity_poly.type
_entity_poly.pdbx_seq_one_letter_code
_entity_poly.pdbx_strand_id
1 'polypeptide(L)' 'MCCSQKEIKTEDNYTFFEYFLRPTYDFRQEILSHGSEIEVISPNWFREEIQQIVAEMHKFYS' A
#
# COMPACT_ATOMS: atom_id res chain seq x y z
N MET A 1 5.13 2.58 20.79
CA MET A 1 5.89 2.49 19.53
C MET A 1 5.36 3.59 18.64
N CYS A 2 6.12 4.67 18.45
CA CYS A 2 5.68 5.79 17.60
C CYS A 2 5.75 5.35 16.13
N CYS A 3 4.63 5.43 15.44
CA CYS A 3 4.59 5.35 13.98
C CYS A 3 5.32 6.57 13.41
N SER A 4 6.12 6.41 12.35
CA SER A 4 6.75 7.53 11.65
C SER A 4 6.37 7.51 10.17
N GLN A 5 6.16 8.69 9.58
CA GLN A 5 6.03 8.90 8.14
C GLN A 5 7.16 9.81 7.69
N LYS A 6 7.81 9.47 6.58
CA LYS A 6 8.86 10.28 5.98
C LYS A 6 8.63 10.38 4.47
N GLU A 7 8.55 11.59 3.95
CA GLU A 7 8.63 11.80 2.51
C GLU A 7 10.08 11.54 2.06
N ILE A 8 10.26 10.65 1.10
CA ILE A 8 11.59 10.27 0.60
C ILE A 8 11.95 11.16 -0.58
N LYS A 9 11.02 11.30 -1.53
CA LYS A 9 11.25 11.94 -2.82
C LYS A 9 9.92 12.28 -3.48
N THR A 10 9.82 13.49 -4.02
CA THR A 10 8.74 13.89 -4.91
C THR A 10 9.30 13.99 -6.34
N GLU A 11 8.61 13.35 -7.28
CA GLU A 11 8.80 13.50 -8.72
C GLU A 11 7.52 14.10 -9.33
N ASP A 12 7.57 14.50 -10.60
CA ASP A 12 6.48 15.27 -11.23
C ASP A 12 5.11 14.59 -11.19
N ASN A 13 5.08 13.24 -11.09
CA ASN A 13 3.84 12.44 -11.12
C ASN A 13 3.57 11.59 -9.87
N TYR A 14 4.54 11.46 -8.96
CA TYR A 14 4.37 10.63 -7.75
C TYR A 14 5.27 11.11 -6.61
N THR A 15 4.84 10.81 -5.38
CA THR A 15 5.62 11.04 -4.17
C THR A 15 5.84 9.73 -3.44
N PHE A 16 7.09 9.44 -3.12
CA PHE A 16 7.46 8.28 -2.31
C PHE A 16 7.39 8.63 -0.83
N PHE A 17 6.65 7.82 -0.09
CA PHE A 17 6.57 7.88 1.36
C PHE A 17 7.11 6.58 1.98
N GLU A 18 7.91 6.74 3.03
CA GLU A 18 8.32 5.65 3.91
C GLU A 18 7.50 5.70 5.19
N TYR A 19 7.00 4.53 5.59
CA TYR A 19 6.26 4.38 6.83
C TYR A 19 6.89 3.31 7.72
N PHE A 20 7.01 3.62 9.02
CA PHE A 20 7.35 2.64 10.05
C PHE A 20 6.10 2.33 10.88
N LEU A 21 5.32 1.35 10.42
CA LEU A 21 4.05 0.95 11.02
C LEU A 21 3.85 -0.55 10.92
N ARG A 22 2.92 -1.08 11.74
CA ARG A 22 2.50 -2.48 11.61
C ARG A 22 1.46 -2.60 10.49
N PRO A 23 1.56 -3.63 9.62
CA PRO A 23 0.61 -3.91 8.54
C PRO A 23 -0.70 -4.46 9.12
N THR A 24 -1.47 -3.62 9.80
CA THR A 24 -2.76 -4.00 10.36
C THR A 24 -3.81 -4.15 9.25
N TYR A 25 -4.93 -4.78 9.59
CA TYR A 25 -6.03 -4.95 8.64
C TYR A 25 -6.52 -3.59 8.12
N ASP A 26 -6.80 -2.64 9.01
CA ASP A 26 -7.28 -1.31 8.64
C ASP A 26 -6.30 -0.57 7.72
N PHE A 27 -4.99 -0.73 7.93
CA PHE A 27 -3.99 -0.10 7.06
C PHE A 27 -4.00 -0.69 5.65
N ARG A 28 -4.17 -2.01 5.51
CA ARG A 28 -4.36 -2.63 4.20
C ARG A 28 -5.64 -2.14 3.52
N GLN A 29 -6.74 -2.03 4.27
CA GLN A 29 -8.01 -1.51 3.73
C GLN A 29 -7.87 -0.05 3.28
N GLU A 30 -7.16 0.77 4.03
CA GLU A 30 -6.88 2.16 3.66
C GLU A 30 -6.15 2.23 2.31
N ILE A 31 -5.04 1.47 2.15
CA ILE A 31 -4.32 1.40 0.86
C ILE A 31 -5.26 1.00 -0.28
N LEU A 32 -6.06 -0.04 -0.09
CA LEU A 32 -6.98 -0.55 -1.12
C LEU A 32 -8.11 0.44 -1.46
N SER A 33 -8.50 1.29 -0.52
CA SER A 33 -9.56 2.29 -0.72
C SER A 33 -9.18 3.38 -1.74
N HIS A 34 -7.87 3.63 -1.91
CA HIS A 34 -7.32 4.54 -2.91
C HIS A 34 -7.14 3.89 -4.29
N GLY A 35 -7.45 2.60 -4.44
CA GLY A 35 -7.41 1.90 -5.72
C GLY A 35 -6.03 1.94 -6.37
N SER A 36 -5.96 2.43 -7.62
CA SER A 36 -4.72 2.50 -8.40
C SER A 36 -3.86 3.73 -8.12
N GLU A 37 -4.26 4.62 -7.21
CA GLU A 37 -3.51 5.83 -6.88
C GLU A 37 -2.36 5.57 -5.89
N ILE A 38 -2.43 4.45 -5.15
CA ILE A 38 -1.40 4.04 -4.19
C ILE A 38 -0.81 2.70 -4.59
N GLU A 39 0.52 2.63 -4.60
CA GLU A 39 1.26 1.39 -4.82
C GLU A 39 2.25 1.11 -3.68
N VAL A 40 2.23 -0.12 -3.16
CA VAL A 40 3.22 -0.59 -2.19
C VAL A 40 4.48 -1.03 -2.94
N ILE A 41 5.58 -0.30 -2.77
CA ILE A 41 6.85 -0.63 -3.42
C ILE A 41 7.62 -1.71 -2.66
N SER A 42 7.68 -1.58 -1.33
CA SER A 42 8.39 -2.49 -0.42
C SER A 42 7.75 -2.46 0.98
N PRO A 43 7.98 -3.49 1.82
CA PRO A 43 8.70 -4.73 1.54
C PRO A 43 7.91 -5.69 0.63
N ASN A 44 8.61 -6.57 -0.10
CA ASN A 44 8.00 -7.47 -1.10
C ASN A 44 6.87 -8.33 -0.55
N TRP A 45 7.05 -8.90 0.65
CA TRP A 45 6.01 -9.73 1.28
C TRP A 45 4.69 -8.96 1.48
N PHE A 46 4.76 -7.65 1.74
CA PHE A 46 3.56 -6.83 1.95
C PHE A 46 2.92 -6.43 0.61
N ARG A 47 3.76 -6.15 -0.39
CA ARG A 47 3.30 -5.92 -1.77
C ARG A 47 2.54 -7.14 -2.32
N GLU A 48 3.09 -8.33 -2.11
CA GLU A 48 2.46 -9.61 -2.49
C GLU A 48 1.13 -9.82 -1.77
N GLU A 49 1.03 -9.44 -0.49
CA GLU A 49 -0.23 -9.51 0.27
C GLU A 49 -1.31 -8.62 -0.35
N ILE A 50 -0.99 -7.36 -0.69
CA ILE A 50 -1.94 -6.44 -1.37
C ILE A 50 -2.34 -6.98 -2.74
N GLN A 51 -1.37 -7.48 -3.53
CA GLN A 51 -1.63 -8.08 -4.84
C GLN A 51 -2.60 -9.25 -4.74
N GLN A 52 -2.44 -10.13 -3.75
CA GLN A 52 -3.33 -11.26 -3.54
C GLN A 52 -4.76 -10.80 -3.24
N ILE A 53 -4.93 -9.78 -2.39
CA ILE A 53 -6.26 -9.23 -2.07
C ILE A 53 -6.94 -8.69 -3.32
N VAL A 54 -6.23 -7.89 -4.13
CA VAL A 54 -6.75 -7.36 -5.39
C VAL A 54 -7.11 -8.48 -6.37
N ALA A 55 -6.29 -9.53 -6.46
CA ALA A 55 -6.58 -10.68 -7.29
C ALA A 55 -7.84 -11.44 -6.84
N GLU A 56 -8.05 -11.62 -5.54
CA GLU A 56 -9.30 -12.20 -5.02
C GLU A 56 -10.51 -11.30 -5.31
N MET A 57 -10.38 -9.97 -5.13
CA MET A 57 -11.44 -9.02 -5.46
C MET A 57 -11.83 -9.08 -6.93
N HIS A 58 -10.84 -9.14 -7.82
CA HIS A 58 -11.06 -9.23 -9.26
C HIS A 58 -11.90 -10.46 -9.64
N LYS A 59 -11.73 -11.60 -8.96
CA LYS A 59 -12.51 -12.82 -9.22
C LYS A 59 -14.02 -12.64 -9.02
N PHE A 60 -14.46 -11.67 -8.22
CA PHE A 60 -15.89 -11.41 -8.02
C PHE A 60 -16.54 -10.65 -9.18
N TYR A 61 -15.74 -9.97 -9.99
CA TYR A 61 -16.21 -9.11 -11.08
C TYR A 61 -15.74 -9.55 -12.46
N SER A 62 -14.88 -10.58 -12.52
CA SER A 62 -14.35 -11.19 -13.75
C SER A 62 -15.34 -12.13 -14.43
#